data_AF-A0A928UAN7-F1
#
_entry.id   AF-A0A928UAN7-F1
#
_cell.length_a   1.000
_cell.length_b   1.000
_cell.length_c   1.000
_cell.angle_alpha   90.00
_cell.angle_beta   90.00
_cell.angle_gamma   90.00
#
_symmetry.space_group_name_H-M   'P 1'
#
loop_
_entity.id
_entity.type
_entity.pdbx_description
1 polymer ?
#
loop_
_entity_poly.entity_id
_entity_poly.type
_entity_poly.pdbx_seq_one_letter_code
_entity_poly.pdbx_strand_id
1 'polypeptide(L)'
;MPPLNDHFKNSKERTGKEYEALHRWIDDDKAKAMETHDISKIPENIQYVRGEWGEEAVREFVLHIKEDMEHRMKENLQYFGLFK
;
A
#
# COMPACT_ATOMS: atom_id res chain seq x y z
N MET A 1 0.49 7.37 5.77
CA MET A 1 1.10 6.05 5.54
C MET A 1 1.52 5.54 6.90
N PRO A 2 0.97 4.42 7.38
CA PRO A 2 1.56 3.69 8.49
C PRO A 2 3.06 3.46 8.24
N PRO A 3 3.88 3.37 9.29
CA PRO A 3 5.24 2.86 9.16
C PRO A 3 5.28 1.47 8.49
N LEU A 4 6.33 1.16 7.72
CA LEU A 4 6.53 -0.13 7.03
C LEU A 4 6.31 -1.35 7.95
N ASN A 5 6.75 -1.26 9.21
CA ASN A 5 6.56 -2.33 10.20
C ASN A 5 5.07 -2.59 10.53
N ASP A 6 4.23 -1.55 10.49
CA ASP A 6 2.78 -1.69 10.70
C ASP A 6 2.14 -2.38 9.50
N HIS A 7 2.61 -2.11 8.26
CA HIS A 7 2.17 -2.84 7.07
C HIS A 7 2.50 -4.33 7.15
N PHE A 8 3.72 -4.69 7.57
CA PHE A 8 4.10 -6.10 7.76
C PHE A 8 3.21 -6.79 8.80
N LYS A 9 3.00 -6.14 9.95
CA LYS A 9 2.18 -6.68 11.03
C LYS A 9 0.74 -6.91 10.55
N ASN A 10 0.12 -5.90 9.93
CA ASN A 10 -1.25 -5.98 9.45
C ASN A 10 -1.41 -7.06 8.36
N SER A 11 -0.45 -7.15 7.44
CA SER A 11 -0.43 -8.20 6.41
C SER A 11 -0.38 -9.59 7.00
N LYS A 12 0.49 -9.79 8.00
CA LYS A 12 0.66 -11.08 8.69
C LYS A 12 -0.58 -11.47 9.47
N GLU A 13 -1.21 -10.52 10.16
CA GLU A 13 -2.46 -10.76 10.89
C GLU A 13 -3.60 -11.20 9.96
N ARG A 14 -3.67 -10.65 8.73
CA ARG A 14 -4.71 -10.99 7.75
C ARG A 14 -4.46 -12.27 6.97
N THR A 15 -3.21 -12.49 6.55
CA THR A 15 -2.87 -13.50 5.53
C THR A 15 -1.95 -14.61 6.05
N GLY A 16 -1.38 -14.44 7.25
CA GLY A 16 -0.31 -15.29 7.76
C GLY A 16 1.06 -15.02 7.12
N LYS A 17 1.17 -14.07 6.18
CA LYS A 17 2.40 -13.69 5.48
C LYS A 17 2.67 -12.20 5.63
N GLU A 18 3.94 -11.82 5.74
CA GLU A 18 4.31 -10.40 5.87
C GLU A 18 4.38 -9.68 4.53
N TYR A 19 4.46 -10.39 3.41
CA TYR A 19 4.66 -9.81 2.06
C TYR A 19 5.82 -8.81 2.00
N GLU A 20 6.91 -9.11 2.69
CA GLU A 20 8.01 -8.16 2.91
C GLU A 20 8.54 -7.55 1.61
N ALA A 21 8.86 -8.38 0.61
CA ALA A 21 9.39 -7.94 -0.68
C ALA A 21 8.41 -7.02 -1.44
N LEU A 22 7.11 -7.26 -1.32
CA LEU A 22 6.08 -6.41 -1.93
C LEU A 22 6.06 -5.03 -1.27
N HIS A 23 5.94 -4.97 0.06
CA HIS A 23 5.88 -3.66 0.75
C HIS A 23 7.18 -2.87 0.60
N ARG A 24 8.34 -3.55 0.59
CA ARG A 24 9.61 -2.89 0.26
C ARG A 24 9.62 -2.31 -1.14
N TRP A 25 9.08 -3.03 -2.13
CA TRP A 25 8.94 -2.51 -3.49
C TRP A 25 8.00 -1.30 -3.57
N ILE A 26 6.95 -1.28 -2.74
CA ILE A 26 6.00 -0.17 -2.67
C ILE A 26 6.64 1.09 -2.05
N ASP A 27 7.40 0.94 -0.95
CA ASP A 27 7.77 2.07 -0.06
C ASP A 27 9.27 2.41 0.05
N ASP A 28 10.20 1.48 -0.18
CA ASP A 28 11.63 1.71 0.16
C ASP A 28 12.28 2.77 -0.77
N ASP A 29 11.86 2.85 -2.04
CA ASP A 29 12.32 3.85 -3.00
C ASP A 29 11.31 4.99 -3.12
N LYS A 30 11.61 6.14 -2.50
CA LYS A 30 10.71 7.32 -2.50
C LYS A 30 10.33 7.83 -3.89
N ALA A 31 11.22 7.71 -4.88
CA ALA A 31 10.91 8.17 -6.23
C ALA A 31 9.90 7.24 -6.91
N LYS A 32 10.06 5.93 -6.70
CA LYS A 32 9.10 4.92 -7.17
C LYS A 32 7.83 4.87 -6.35
N ALA A 33 7.90 5.16 -5.06
CA ALA A 33 6.74 5.19 -4.17
C ALA A 33 5.66 6.13 -4.70
N MET A 34 6.05 7.27 -5.30
CA MET A 34 5.09 8.17 -5.94
C MET A 34 4.35 7.52 -7.12
N GLU A 35 5.05 6.69 -7.91
CA GLU A 35 4.50 5.98 -9.06
C GLU A 35 3.69 4.74 -8.66
N THR A 36 4.15 3.97 -7.67
CA THR A 36 3.46 2.76 -7.17
C THR A 36 2.13 3.11 -6.50
N HIS A 37 2.04 4.31 -5.89
CA HIS A 37 0.83 4.85 -5.28
C HIS A 37 -0.04 5.71 -6.20
N ASP A 38 0.38 5.92 -7.46
CA ASP A 38 -0.45 6.62 -8.43
C ASP A 38 -1.64 5.72 -8.82
N ILE A 39 -2.85 6.15 -8.45
CA ILE A 39 -4.09 5.43 -8.71
C ILE A 39 -4.27 5.16 -10.21
N SER A 40 -3.81 6.08 -11.06
CA SER A 40 -3.90 5.92 -12.52
C SER A 40 -3.01 4.80 -13.06
N LYS A 41 -2.00 4.36 -12.28
CA LYS A 41 -1.04 3.30 -12.60
C LYS A 41 -1.36 1.96 -11.97
N ILE A 42 -2.46 1.87 -11.21
CA ILE A 42 -2.89 0.62 -10.56
C ILE A 42 -3.00 -0.55 -11.56
N PRO A 43 -3.56 -0.40 -12.78
CA PRO A 43 -3.63 -1.52 -13.73
C PRO A 43 -2.25 -2.10 -14.08
N GLU A 44 -1.27 -1.24 -14.38
CA GLU A 44 0.10 -1.64 -14.70
C GLU A 44 0.80 -2.28 -13.50
N ASN A 45 0.67 -1.67 -12.33
CA ASN A 45 1.24 -2.18 -11.08
C ASN A 45 0.64 -3.55 -10.70
N ILE A 46 -0.66 -3.75 -10.91
CA ILE A 46 -1.33 -5.04 -10.70
C ILE A 46 -0.74 -6.11 -11.63
N GLN A 47 -0.46 -5.81 -12.90
CA GLN A 47 0.16 -6.78 -13.81
C GLN A 47 1.56 -7.16 -13.35
N TYR A 48 2.35 -6.17 -12.93
CA TYR A 48 3.69 -6.40 -12.40
C TYR A 48 3.65 -7.26 -11.12
N VAL A 49 2.86 -6.85 -10.13
CA VAL A 49 2.73 -7.57 -8.84
C VAL A 49 2.24 -9.00 -9.06
N ARG A 50 1.30 -9.22 -9.98
CA ARG A 50 0.83 -10.56 -10.35
C ARG A 50 1.96 -11.41 -10.92
N GLY A 51 2.79 -10.85 -11.79
CA GLY A 51 3.91 -11.54 -12.42
C GLY A 51 4.99 -11.94 -11.41
N GLU A 52 5.32 -11.04 -10.50
CA GLU A 52 6.42 -11.24 -9.53
C GLU A 52 6.01 -12.07 -8.31
N TRP A 53 4.80 -11.86 -7.78
CA TRP A 53 4.39 -12.41 -6.47
C TRP A 53 3.04 -13.15 -6.49
N GLY A 54 2.37 -13.22 -7.64
CA GLY A 54 1.13 -13.97 -7.82
C GLY A 54 -0.15 -13.23 -7.38
N GLU A 55 -1.30 -13.89 -7.58
CA GLU A 55 -2.62 -13.28 -7.38
C GLU A 55 -2.92 -12.89 -5.92
N GLU A 56 -2.35 -13.61 -4.95
CA GLU A 56 -2.56 -13.30 -3.53
C GLU A 56 -1.90 -11.95 -3.17
N ALA A 57 -0.71 -11.69 -3.72
CA ALA A 57 0.03 -10.44 -3.53
C ALA A 57 -0.66 -9.24 -4.18
N VAL A 58 -1.39 -9.44 -5.29
CA VAL A 58 -2.21 -8.38 -5.92
C VAL A 58 -3.24 -7.83 -4.94
N ARG A 59 -3.87 -8.72 -4.15
CA ARG A 59 -4.86 -8.30 -3.15
C ARG A 59 -4.20 -7.46 -2.05
N GLU A 60 -3.03 -7.87 -1.59
CA GLU A 60 -2.28 -7.12 -0.58
C GLU A 60 -1.81 -5.77 -1.13
N PHE A 61 -1.34 -5.71 -2.37
CA PHE A 61 -0.98 -4.44 -3.04
C PHE A 61 -2.16 -3.47 -3.06
N VAL A 62 -3.32 -3.90 -3.58
CA VAL A 62 -4.51 -3.02 -3.65
C VAL A 62 -4.96 -2.59 -2.26
N LEU A 63 -4.88 -3.47 -1.27
CA LEU A 63 -5.23 -3.17 0.11
C LEU A 63 -4.28 -2.13 0.72
N HIS A 64 -2.97 -2.27 0.50
CA HIS A 64 -1.97 -1.31 0.95
C HIS A 64 -2.28 0.09 0.40
N ILE A 65 -2.49 0.22 -0.92
CA ILE A 65 -2.81 1.51 -1.56
C ILE A 65 -4.09 2.12 -0.95
N LYS A 66 -5.13 1.30 -0.74
CA LYS A 66 -6.39 1.75 -0.10
C LYS A 66 -6.15 2.28 1.31
N GLU A 67 -5.47 1.52 2.16
CA GLU A 67 -5.23 1.89 3.56
C GLU A 67 -4.47 3.22 3.65
N ASP A 68 -3.50 3.44 2.77
CA ASP A 68 -2.75 4.68 2.73
C ASP A 68 -3.51 5.87 2.21
N MET A 69 -4.38 5.66 1.24
CA MET A 69 -5.29 6.71 0.77
C MET A 69 -6.26 7.10 1.88
N GLU A 70 -6.86 6.13 2.58
CA GLU A 70 -7.78 6.38 3.69
C GLU A 70 -7.07 7.13 4.83
N HIS A 71 -5.84 6.73 5.15
CA HIS A 71 -5.03 7.39 6.16
C HIS A 71 -4.72 8.85 5.77
N ARG A 72 -4.20 9.07 4.56
CA ARG A 72 -3.90 10.43 4.05
C ARG A 72 -5.16 11.30 3.99
N MET A 73 -6.29 10.74 3.56
CA MET A 73 -7.56 11.46 3.50
C MET A 73 -8.03 11.84 4.90
N LYS A 74 -7.96 10.93 5.87
CA LYS A 74 -8.28 11.21 7.27
C LYS A 74 -7.40 12.32 7.84
N GLU A 75 -6.08 12.24 7.66
CA GLU A 75 -5.14 13.26 8.13
C GLU A 75 -5.45 14.64 7.52
N ASN A 76 -5.72 14.69 6.21
CA ASN A 76 -6.08 15.93 5.53
C ASN A 76 -7.40 16.51 6.07
N LEU A 77 -8.43 15.68 6.23
CA LEU A 77 -9.71 16.13 6.77
C LEU A 77 -9.58 16.64 8.22
N GLN A 78 -8.75 16.00 9.04
CA GLN A 78 -8.42 16.45 10.39
C GLN A 78 -7.65 17.79 10.37
N TYR A 79 -6.67 17.93 9.48
CA TYR A 79 -5.90 19.17 9.31
C TYR A 79 -6.80 20.37 8.97
N PHE A 80 -7.80 20.17 8.11
CA PHE A 80 -8.78 21.21 7.76
C PHE A 80 -9.92 21.36 8.78
N GLY A 81 -9.94 20.61 9.88
CA GLY A 81 -10.98 20.66 10.90
C GLY A 81 -12.35 20.13 10.43
N LEU A 82 -12.38 19.36 9.34
CA LEU A 82 -13.59 18.79 8.75
C LEU A 82 -13.93 17.40 9.32
N PHE A 83 -13.00 16.80 10.07
CA PHE A 83 -13.16 15.50 10.71
C PHE A 83 -12.45 15.52 12.06
N LYS A 84 -13.06 14.91 13.08
CA LYS A 84 -12.49 14.82 14.44
C LYS A 84 -11.93 13.42 14.66
#